data_AF-A0A660W2F2-F1
#
_entry.id   AF-A0A660W2F2-F1
#
_cell.length_a   1.000
_cell.length_b   1.000
_cell.length_c   1.000
_cell.angle_alpha   90.00
_cell.angle_beta   90.00
_cell.angle_gamma   90.00
#
_symmetry.space_group_name_H-M   'P 1'
#
loop_
_entity.id
_entity.type
_entity.pdbx_description
1 polymer ?
#
loop_
_entity_poly.entity_id
_entity_poly.type
_entity_poly.pdbx_seq_one_letter_code
_entity_poly.pdbx_strand_id
1 'polypeptide(L)'
;MQMDEKRKKQLKLIVAVVCLVLAGLITLMTNMSGVDESVFKAVWVICTNKDCNASYETDRRKLDKQIKKDGDPRGFDIFAFHCSQCRQKTAFWAIKCGKCGDVFLPDFTPDDRYDRCPDCGYSEIENRLGQ
;
A
#
# COMPACT_ATOMS: atom_id res chain seq x y z
N MET A 1 56.58 -17.80 26.16
CA MET A 1 55.25 -17.62 25.53
C MET A 1 54.91 -16.13 25.53
N GLN A 2 55.25 -15.37 24.47
CA GLN A 2 54.86 -13.95 24.31
C GLN A 2 54.12 -13.68 22.99
N MET A 3 53.85 -14.73 22.20
CA MET A 3 53.25 -14.64 20.86
C MET A 3 51.71 -14.67 20.86
N ASP A 4 51.06 -14.73 22.02
CA ASP A 4 49.62 -14.95 22.13
C ASP A 4 48.79 -13.65 22.25
N GLU A 5 49.28 -12.64 22.96
CA GLU A 5 48.50 -11.42 23.22
C GLU A 5 48.38 -10.51 21.99
N LYS A 6 49.46 -10.37 21.19
CA LYS A 6 49.41 -9.59 19.95
C LYS A 6 48.49 -10.24 18.91
N ARG A 7 48.55 -11.57 18.75
CA ARG A 7 47.69 -12.31 17.82
C ARG A 7 46.22 -12.25 18.23
N LYS A 8 45.90 -12.35 19.53
CA LYS A 8 44.51 -12.20 20.03
C LYS A 8 43.94 -10.81 19.78
N LYS A 9 44.73 -9.75 20.01
CA LYS A 9 44.31 -8.36 19.73
C LYS A 9 44.10 -8.12 18.23
N GLN A 10 44.99 -8.66 17.39
CA GLN A 10 44.86 -8.60 15.93
C GLN A 10 43.61 -9.36 15.45
N LEU A 11 43.32 -10.54 15.99
CA LEU A 11 42.15 -11.33 15.61
C LEU A 11 40.84 -10.60 15.94
N LYS A 12 40.75 -9.97 17.11
CA LYS A 12 39.57 -9.19 17.52
C LYS A 12 39.33 -7.98 16.60
N LEU A 13 40.40 -7.28 16.21
CA LEU A 13 40.31 -6.16 15.28
C LEU A 13 39.80 -6.61 13.90
N ILE A 14 40.35 -7.71 13.36
CA ILE A 14 39.95 -8.26 12.06
C ILE A 14 38.46 -8.64 12.06
N VAL A 15 37.99 -9.34 13.10
CA VAL A 15 36.57 -9.71 13.21
C VAL A 15 35.68 -8.48 13.27
N ALA A 16 36.06 -7.44 14.03
CA ALA A 16 35.28 -6.20 14.10
C ALA A 16 35.18 -5.50 12.74
N VAL A 17 36.28 -5.42 11.98
CA VAL A 17 36.29 -4.82 10.63
C VAL A 17 35.43 -5.64 9.67
N VAL A 18 35.55 -6.97 9.68
CA VAL A 18 34.73 -7.86 8.84
C VAL A 18 33.24 -7.69 9.14
N CYS A 19 32.86 -7.62 10.42
CA CYS A 19 31.47 -7.38 10.82
C CYS A 19 30.95 -6.00 10.35
N LEU A 20 31.76 -4.95 10.42
CA LEU A 20 31.37 -3.61 9.96
C LEU A 20 31.19 -3.57 8.43
N VAL A 21 32.06 -4.24 7.68
CA VAL A 21 31.93 -4.36 6.22
C VAL A 21 30.67 -5.15 5.85
N LEU A 22 30.40 -6.28 6.52
CA LEU A 22 29.18 -7.07 6.34
C LEU A 22 27.92 -6.25 6.65
N ALA A 23 27.90 -5.51 7.77
CA ALA A 23 26.77 -4.67 8.13
C ALA A 23 26.55 -3.54 7.11
N GLY A 24 27.62 -2.93 6.61
CA GLY A 24 27.56 -1.92 5.54
C GLY A 24 27.02 -2.48 4.22
N LEU A 25 27.47 -3.67 3.81
CA LEU A 25 26.98 -4.36 2.61
C LEU A 25 25.50 -4.73 2.73
N ILE A 26 25.07 -5.30 3.86
CA ILE A 26 23.67 -5.62 4.12
C ILE A 26 22.83 -4.34 4.05
N THR A 27 23.28 -3.25 4.69
CA THR A 27 22.56 -1.96 4.69
C THR A 27 22.44 -1.36 3.29
N LEU A 28 23.48 -1.47 2.45
CA LEU A 28 23.43 -1.02 1.06
C LEU A 28 22.46 -1.87 0.22
N MET A 29 22.47 -3.19 0.42
CA MET A 29 21.57 -4.10 -0.28
C MET A 29 20.11 -3.98 0.17
N THR A 30 19.85 -3.76 1.47
CA THR A 30 18.48 -3.57 1.98
C THR A 30 17.92 -2.20 1.61
N ASN A 31 18.75 -1.16 1.51
CA ASN A 31 18.32 0.15 1.00
C ASN A 31 18.05 0.17 -0.52
N MET A 32 18.50 -0.84 -1.28
CA MET A 32 18.12 -1.03 -2.69
C MET A 32 16.81 -1.81 -2.87
N SER A 33 16.19 -2.30 -1.78
CA SER A 33 14.79 -2.73 -1.80
C SER A 33 13.89 -1.50 -1.76
N GLY A 34 14.02 -0.66 -2.79
CA GLY A 34 13.07 0.40 -3.06
C GLY A 34 11.70 -0.25 -3.23
N VAL A 35 10.76 0.15 -2.39
CA VAL A 35 9.34 -0.12 -2.60
C VAL A 35 9.04 0.28 -4.04
N ASP A 36 8.77 -0.73 -4.86
CA ASP A 36 8.57 -0.59 -6.30
C ASP A 36 7.58 0.56 -6.55
N GLU A 37 8.07 1.64 -7.18
CA GLU A 37 7.29 2.85 -7.40
C GLU A 37 6.09 2.60 -8.35
N SER A 38 6.07 1.42 -9.00
CA SER A 38 4.90 0.92 -9.73
C SER A 38 3.72 0.47 -8.84
N VAL A 39 3.89 0.43 -7.52
CA VAL A 39 2.81 0.15 -6.55
C VAL A 39 1.99 1.40 -6.22
N PHE A 40 2.43 2.60 -6.63
CA PHE A 40 1.58 3.80 -6.66
C PHE A 40 0.64 3.74 -7.87
N LYS A 41 -0.08 2.64 -8.01
CA LYS A 41 -1.15 2.50 -9.00
C LYS A 41 -2.18 3.57 -8.70
N ALA A 42 -2.59 4.27 -9.76
CA ALA A 42 -3.73 5.15 -9.69
C ALA A 42 -4.93 4.38 -9.13
N VAL A 43 -5.67 5.03 -8.23
CA VAL A 43 -6.79 4.46 -7.49
C VAL A 43 -8.06 5.15 -7.89
N TRP A 44 -9.15 4.39 -7.94
CA TRP A 44 -10.47 4.94 -8.21
C TRP A 44 -11.11 5.46 -6.94
N VAL A 45 -11.88 6.53 -7.10
CA VAL A 45 -12.66 7.18 -6.05
C VAL A 45 -14.08 7.35 -6.56
N ILE A 46 -15.06 7.12 -5.69
CA ILE A 46 -16.47 7.37 -5.97
C ILE A 46 -17.07 8.28 -4.89
N CYS A 47 -17.88 9.26 -5.32
CA CYS A 47 -18.64 10.14 -4.45
C CYS A 47 -20.07 9.62 -4.29
N THR A 48 -20.51 9.38 -3.06
CA THR A 48 -21.86 8.87 -2.77
C THR A 48 -22.91 9.97 -2.59
N ASN A 49 -22.52 11.25 -2.73
CA ASN A 49 -23.50 12.34 -2.79
C ASN A 49 -24.33 12.20 -4.09
N LYS A 50 -25.65 12.06 -3.93
CA LYS A 50 -26.63 11.92 -5.02
C LYS A 50 -26.56 13.03 -6.07
N ASP A 51 -26.21 14.26 -5.67
CA ASP A 51 -26.12 15.40 -6.59
C ASP A 51 -24.82 15.41 -7.41
N CYS A 52 -23.79 14.69 -6.94
CA CYS A 52 -22.47 14.68 -7.56
C CYS A 52 -22.21 13.38 -8.33
N ASN A 53 -22.35 12.24 -7.65
CA ASN A 53 -22.15 10.89 -8.16
C ASN A 53 -20.89 10.69 -9.02
N ALA A 54 -19.84 11.48 -8.77
CA ALA A 54 -18.64 11.48 -9.58
C ALA A 54 -17.76 10.27 -9.25
N SER A 55 -17.25 9.62 -10.29
CA SER A 55 -16.20 8.61 -10.21
C SER A 55 -14.95 9.11 -10.94
N TYR A 56 -13.79 9.09 -10.28
CA TYR A 56 -12.55 9.57 -10.89
C TYR A 56 -11.33 8.81 -10.38
N GLU A 57 -10.29 8.82 -11.20
CA GLU A 57 -9.00 8.27 -10.88
C GLU A 57 -8.12 9.33 -10.18
N THR A 58 -7.39 8.92 -9.15
CA THR A 58 -6.46 9.78 -8.42
C THR A 58 -5.18 9.03 -8.07
N ASP A 59 -4.14 9.79 -7.74
CA ASP A 59 -2.89 9.24 -7.23
C ASP A 59 -3.09 8.70 -5.81
N ARG A 60 -2.53 7.52 -5.53
CA ARG A 60 -2.66 6.88 -4.23
C ARG A 60 -2.02 7.69 -3.09
N ARG A 61 -0.88 8.37 -3.34
CA ARG A 61 -0.25 9.22 -2.30
C ARG A 61 -1.13 10.42 -1.97
N LYS A 62 -1.83 11.00 -2.95
CA LYS A 62 -2.82 12.07 -2.70
C LYS A 62 -3.96 11.57 -1.83
N LEU A 63 -4.49 10.38 -2.13
CA LEU A 63 -5.56 9.76 -1.35
C LEU A 63 -5.09 9.48 0.09
N ASP A 64 -3.93 8.85 0.27
CA ASP A 64 -3.39 8.54 1.60
C ASP A 64 -3.17 9.79 2.46
N LYS A 65 -2.73 10.91 1.84
CA LYS A 65 -2.61 12.20 2.53
C LYS A 65 -3.95 12.74 2.98
N GLN A 66 -5.00 12.58 2.18
CA GLN A 66 -6.35 12.99 2.55
C GLN A 66 -6.91 12.12 3.68
N ILE A 67 -6.75 10.80 3.59
CA ILE A 67 -7.17 9.87 4.65
C ILE A 67 -6.45 10.19 5.96
N LYS A 68 -5.13 10.45 5.93
CA LYS A 68 -4.38 10.83 7.15
C LYS A 68 -4.82 12.18 7.74
N LYS A 69 -5.29 13.10 6.90
CA LYS A 69 -5.75 14.43 7.34
C LYS A 69 -7.17 14.39 7.89
N ASP A 70 -8.05 13.64 7.23
CA ASP A 70 -9.49 13.64 7.47
C ASP A 70 -9.98 12.44 8.31
N GLY A 71 -9.11 11.43 8.47
CA GLY A 71 -9.37 10.20 9.20
C GLY A 71 -9.25 10.39 10.71
N ASP A 72 -10.21 9.84 11.45
CA ASP A 72 -10.11 9.74 12.89
C ASP A 72 -9.13 8.60 13.23
N PRO A 73 -8.02 8.86 13.95
CA PRO A 73 -7.08 7.81 14.36
C PRO A 73 -7.69 6.74 15.28
N ARG A 74 -8.96 6.90 15.70
CA ARG A 74 -9.69 5.96 16.56
C ARG A 74 -10.74 5.12 15.82
N GLY A 75 -10.98 5.38 14.54
CA GLY A 75 -12.01 4.69 13.75
C GLY A 75 -11.46 3.53 12.94
N PHE A 76 -12.13 2.37 12.97
CA PHE A 76 -11.89 1.23 12.07
C PHE A 76 -12.77 1.28 10.80
N ASP A 77 -13.60 2.33 10.65
CA ASP A 77 -14.56 2.44 9.57
C ASP A 77 -13.93 2.98 8.27
N ILE A 78 -14.53 2.58 7.15
CA ILE A 78 -14.25 3.09 5.80
C ILE A 78 -14.27 4.62 5.82
N PHE A 79 -13.09 5.23 5.71
CA PHE A 79 -12.94 6.68 5.86
C PHE A 79 -13.53 7.43 4.66
N ALA A 80 -14.63 8.12 4.89
CA ALA A 80 -15.12 9.13 3.96
C ALA A 80 -14.15 10.33 3.95
N PHE A 81 -13.81 10.83 2.77
CA PHE A 81 -12.98 12.02 2.56
C PHE A 81 -13.68 13.02 1.65
N HIS A 82 -13.10 14.21 1.53
CA HIS A 82 -13.68 15.28 0.72
C HIS A 82 -13.59 14.97 -0.78
N CYS A 83 -14.74 14.93 -1.45
CA CYS A 83 -14.83 14.81 -2.91
C CYS A 83 -14.15 16.01 -3.59
N SER A 84 -13.33 15.76 -4.62
CA SER A 84 -12.68 16.84 -5.38
C SER A 84 -13.66 17.69 -6.18
N GLN A 85 -14.81 17.12 -6.55
CA GLN A 85 -15.84 17.76 -7.38
C GLN A 85 -16.84 18.58 -6.54
N CYS A 86 -17.50 17.95 -5.56
CA CYS A 86 -18.55 18.62 -4.77
C CYS A 86 -18.09 19.09 -3.38
N ARG A 87 -16.84 18.82 -2.98
CA ARG A 87 -16.23 19.26 -1.71
C ARG A 87 -16.92 18.73 -0.44
N GLN A 88 -17.85 17.79 -0.55
CA GLN A 88 -18.49 17.14 0.59
C GLN A 88 -17.69 15.91 1.04
N LYS A 89 -17.74 15.58 2.33
CA LYS A 89 -17.08 14.41 2.93
C LYS A 89 -17.87 13.12 2.64
N THR A 90 -17.99 12.78 1.37
CA THR A 90 -18.79 11.67 0.83
C THR A 90 -18.04 10.89 -0.25
N ALA A 91 -16.73 11.11 -0.41
CA ALA A 91 -15.90 10.34 -1.31
C ALA A 91 -15.25 9.16 -0.59
N PHE A 92 -15.17 8.03 -1.30
CA PHE A 92 -14.63 6.77 -0.82
C PHE A 92 -13.70 6.17 -1.85
N TRP A 93 -12.75 5.34 -1.40
CA TRP A 93 -11.96 4.52 -2.31
C TRP A 93 -12.86 3.49 -3.01
N ALA A 94 -12.59 3.25 -4.29
CA ALA A 94 -13.39 2.39 -5.15
C ALA A 94 -12.50 1.49 -6.01
N ILE A 95 -13.11 0.44 -6.55
CA ILE A 95 -12.50 -0.49 -7.49
C ILE A 95 -13.17 -0.29 -8.85
N LYS A 96 -12.37 -0.28 -9.91
CA LYS A 96 -12.87 -0.37 -11.28
C LYS A 96 -12.83 -1.82 -11.74
N CYS A 97 -13.97 -2.35 -12.18
CA CYS A 97 -14.08 -3.69 -12.72
C CYS A 97 -13.25 -3.80 -14.02
N GLY A 98 -12.37 -4.80 -14.09
CA GLY A 98 -11.58 -5.09 -15.30
C GLY A 98 -12.39 -5.64 -16.47
N LYS A 99 -13.62 -6.13 -16.22
CA LYS A 99 -14.48 -6.77 -17.23
C LYS A 99 -15.51 -5.81 -17.84
N CYS A 100 -16.37 -5.18 -17.03
CA CYS A 100 -17.39 -4.24 -17.53
C CYS A 100 -16.98 -2.77 -17.43
N GLY A 101 -15.94 -2.44 -16.65
CA GLY A 101 -15.46 -1.07 -16.47
C GLY A 101 -16.17 -0.27 -15.38
N ASP A 102 -17.17 -0.84 -14.71
CA ASP A 102 -17.90 -0.17 -13.63
C ASP A 102 -17.01 0.13 -12.43
N VAL A 103 -17.27 1.27 -11.80
CA VAL A 103 -16.58 1.72 -10.57
C VAL A 103 -17.53 1.53 -9.39
N PHE A 104 -17.12 0.71 -8.42
CA PHE A 104 -17.96 0.33 -7.29
C PHE A 104 -17.19 0.37 -5.97
N LEU A 105 -17.94 0.41 -4.86
CA LEU A 105 -17.37 0.30 -3.52
C LEU A 105 -17.01 -1.16 -3.23
N PRO A 106 -15.82 -1.43 -2.69
CA PRO A 106 -15.45 -2.77 -2.25
C PRO A 106 -16.42 -3.30 -1.19
N ASP A 107 -16.77 -4.58 -1.29
CA ASP A 107 -17.58 -5.25 -0.27
C ASP A 107 -16.69 -6.02 0.71
N PHE A 108 -16.65 -5.62 1.98
CA PHE A 108 -15.85 -6.28 3.01
C PHE A 108 -16.64 -7.33 3.80
N THR A 109 -17.81 -7.76 3.31
CA THR A 109 -18.54 -8.88 3.91
C THR A 109 -17.71 -10.18 3.83
N PRO A 110 -17.74 -11.02 4.87
CA PRO A 110 -16.94 -12.24 4.92
C PRO A 110 -17.39 -13.32 3.93
N ASP A 111 -18.60 -13.20 3.40
CA ASP A 111 -19.23 -14.20 2.52
C ASP A 111 -18.78 -14.08 1.05
N ASP A 112 -18.09 -12.99 0.67
CA ASP A 112 -17.70 -12.74 -0.71
C ASP A 112 -16.33 -12.04 -0.87
N ARG A 113 -15.84 -11.95 -2.11
CA ARG A 113 -14.62 -11.23 -2.45
C ARG A 113 -14.90 -9.74 -2.58
N TYR A 114 -14.05 -8.93 -1.97
CA TYR A 114 -14.20 -7.48 -1.97
C TYR A 114 -14.10 -6.82 -3.35
N ASP A 115 -13.54 -7.52 -4.34
CA ASP A 115 -13.44 -7.06 -5.71
C ASP A 115 -14.53 -7.64 -6.63
N ARG A 116 -15.54 -8.33 -6.09
CA ARG A 116 -16.66 -8.81 -6.89
C ARG A 116 -17.47 -7.62 -7.40
N CYS A 117 -17.53 -7.50 -8.72
CA CYS A 117 -18.32 -6.48 -9.37
C CYS A 117 -19.82 -6.76 -9.19
N PRO A 118 -20.61 -5.81 -8.65
CA PRO A 118 -22.04 -6.00 -8.42
C PRO A 118 -22.86 -6.08 -9.71
N ASP A 119 -22.34 -5.55 -10.82
CA ASP A 119 -23.03 -5.55 -12.13
C ASP A 119 -22.82 -6.88 -12.88
N CYS A 120 -21.56 -7.31 -13.04
CA CYS A 120 -21.24 -8.48 -13.88
C CYS A 120 -20.72 -9.72 -13.13
N GLY A 121 -20.61 -9.65 -11.79
CA GLY A 121 -20.16 -10.75 -10.92
C GLY A 121 -18.68 -11.10 -11.00
N TYR A 122 -17.90 -10.41 -11.84
CA TYR A 122 -16.46 -10.67 -12.02
C TYR A 122 -15.65 -10.30 -10.78
N SER A 123 -14.74 -11.20 -10.37
CA SER A 123 -13.67 -10.95 -9.40
C SER A 123 -12.32 -11.26 -10.06
N GLU A 124 -11.42 -10.27 -10.05
CA GLU A 124 -10.04 -10.40 -10.52
C GLU A 124 -9.26 -11.37 -9.63
N ILE A 125 -9.53 -11.37 -8.32
CA ILE A 125 -8.91 -12.27 -7.35
C ILE A 125 -9.30 -13.71 -7.65
N GLU A 126 -10.58 -14.00 -7.87
CA GLU A 126 -11.03 -15.36 -8.22
C GLU A 126 -10.45 -15.81 -9.56
N ASN A 127 -10.45 -14.94 -10.55
CA ASN A 127 -9.88 -15.24 -11.86
C ASN A 127 -8.37 -15.54 -11.80
N ARG A 128 -7.64 -14.89 -10.89
CA ARG A 128 -6.19 -15.12 -10.70
C ARG A 128 -5.88 -16.36 -9.86
N LEU A 129 -6.68 -16.65 -8.83
CA LEU A 129 -6.47 -17.79 -7.93
C LEU A 129 -7.10 -19.09 -8.45
N GLY A 130 -8.01 -19.00 -9.42
CA GLY A 130 -8.65 -20.14 -10.09
C GLY A 130 -7.82 -20.78 -11.22
N GLN A 131 -6.49 -20.58 -11.24
CA GLN A 131 -5.55 -21.33 -12.08
C GLN A 131 -4.83 -22.42 -11.28
#